data_AF-A0A067SGN8-F1
#
_entry.id   AF-A0A067SGN8-F1
#
_cell.length_a   1.000
_cell.length_b   1.000
_cell.length_c   1.000
_cell.angle_alpha   90.00
_cell.angle_beta   90.00
_cell.angle_gamma   90.00
#
_symmetry.space_group_name_H-M   'P 1'
#
loop_
_entity.id
_entity.type
_entity.pdbx_description
1 polymer ?
#
loop_
_entity_poly.entity_id
_entity_poly.type
_entity_poly.pdbx_seq_one_letter_code
_entity_poly.pdbx_strand_id
1 'polypeptide(L)'
;MIIPSSKSLAPPIGSPTRISEQELIRCVSRIRHDTTTGQPISFLGLESAAALPDWLCRIEADLKDSGIPCAQWSDAAILFLDGPVNMTMRGQRRRRIETGLYLWPWDDFKDALRNVLIDRGEHFL
;
A
#
# COMPACT_ATOMS: atom_id res chain seq x y z
N MET A 1 18.49 -16.34 53.06
CA MET A 1 18.07 -15.44 51.96
C MET A 1 17.92 -16.30 50.71
N ILE A 2 16.70 -16.49 50.22
CA ILE A 2 16.41 -17.24 48.99
C ILE A 2 15.66 -16.27 48.08
N ILE A 3 16.26 -15.91 46.95
CA ILE A 3 15.63 -15.11 45.89
C ILE A 3 15.00 -16.11 44.92
N PRO A 4 13.67 -16.19 44.75
CA PRO A 4 13.10 -17.00 43.69
C PRO A 4 12.87 -16.17 42.44
N SER A 5 13.44 -16.69 41.36
CA SER A 5 12.82 -16.86 40.05
C SER A 5 12.41 -15.60 39.29
N SER A 6 13.28 -15.22 38.35
CA SER A 6 12.96 -14.45 37.16
C SER A 6 11.78 -15.08 36.43
N LYS A 7 10.60 -14.43 36.50
CA LYS A 7 9.53 -14.67 35.54
C LYS A 7 10.04 -14.27 34.17
N SER A 8 10.35 -15.27 33.36
CA SER A 8 10.57 -15.12 31.92
C SER A 8 9.29 -14.55 31.31
N LEU A 9 9.35 -13.27 30.95
CA LEU A 9 8.29 -12.59 30.23
C LEU A 9 8.44 -13.02 28.77
N ALA A 10 7.75 -14.10 28.38
CA ALA A 10 7.56 -14.37 26.96
C ALA A 10 6.85 -13.15 26.36
N PRO A 11 7.35 -12.57 25.25
CA PRO A 11 6.64 -11.48 24.59
C PRO A 11 5.26 -11.99 24.15
N PRO A 12 4.20 -11.17 24.26
CA PRO A 12 2.90 -11.54 23.73
C PRO A 12 3.07 -11.83 22.24
N ILE A 13 2.45 -12.92 21.79
CA ILE A 13 2.31 -13.27 20.37
C ILE A 13 1.47 -12.16 19.74
N GLY A 14 2.12 -11.05 19.42
CA GLY A 14 1.55 -9.90 18.73
C GLY A 14 1.55 -10.22 17.26
N SER A 15 0.40 -10.61 16.75
CA SER A 15 0.10 -10.63 15.32
C SER A 15 0.67 -9.37 14.65
N PRO A 16 1.35 -9.45 13.50
CA PRO A 16 1.76 -8.25 12.76
C PRO A 16 0.53 -7.69 12.05
N THR A 17 -0.47 -7.22 12.80
CA THR A 17 -1.78 -6.84 12.24
C THR A 17 -1.69 -5.53 11.44
N ARG A 18 -0.67 -4.70 11.71
CA ARG A 18 -0.47 -3.43 11.02
C ARG A 18 0.94 -2.90 11.30
N ILE A 19 1.71 -2.58 10.27
CA ILE A 19 2.95 -1.80 10.40
C ILE A 19 2.62 -0.30 10.48
N SER A 20 3.49 0.48 11.12
CA SER A 20 3.30 1.93 11.25
C SER A 20 3.34 2.61 9.88
N GLU A 21 2.78 3.82 9.76
CA GLU A 21 2.85 4.61 8.53
C GLU A 21 4.30 4.90 8.11
N GLN A 22 5.18 5.16 9.07
CA GLN A 22 6.62 5.36 8.80
C GLN A 22 7.28 4.09 8.25
N GLU A 23 6.92 2.92 8.77
CA GLU A 23 7.42 1.65 8.25
C GLU A 23 6.87 1.37 6.86
N LEU A 24 5.59 1.65 6.63
CA LEU A 24 4.96 1.51 5.33
C LEU A 24 5.68 2.38 4.28
N ILE A 25 5.94 3.64 4.61
CA ILE A 25 6.71 4.56 3.76
C ILE A 25 8.11 4.01 3.52
N ARG A 26 8.78 3.47 4.55
CA ARG A 26 10.12 2.87 4.40
C ARG A 26 10.10 1.65 3.45
N CYS A 27 9.12 0.75 3.59
CA CYS A 27 8.97 -0.40 2.71
C CYS A 27 8.69 0.03 1.27
N VAL A 28 7.78 0.98 1.06
CA VAL A 28 7.47 1.52 -0.27
C VAL A 28 8.69 2.19 -0.89
N SER A 29 9.45 2.96 -0.12
CA SER A 29 10.71 3.55 -0.61
C SER A 29 11.71 2.47 -1.03
N ARG A 30 11.81 1.35 -0.30
CA ARG A 30 12.67 0.23 -0.71
C ARG A 30 12.21 -0.44 -2.00
N ILE A 31 10.90 -0.50 -2.26
CA ILE A 31 10.36 -1.02 -3.53
C ILE A 31 10.67 -0.05 -4.67
N ARG A 32 10.60 1.27 -4.42
CA ARG A 32 10.83 2.31 -5.43
C ARG A 32 12.30 2.50 -5.82
N HIS A 33 13.23 1.93 -5.07
CA HIS A 33 14.65 2.06 -5.32
C HIS A 33 15.27 0.69 -5.56
N ASP A 34 16.05 0.56 -6.63
CA ASP A 34 16.88 -0.61 -6.85
C ASP A 34 17.88 -0.70 -5.69
N THR A 35 17.81 -1.78 -4.91
CA THR A 35 18.70 -1.98 -3.76
C THR A 35 20.15 -2.28 -4.14
N THR A 36 20.41 -2.58 -5.42
CA THR A 36 21.73 -2.82 -6.00
C THR A 36 22.33 -1.53 -6.56
N THR A 37 21.54 -0.70 -7.25
CA THR A 37 22.03 0.51 -7.94
C THR A 37 21.66 1.83 -7.25
N GLY A 38 20.76 1.80 -6.27
CA GLY A 38 20.19 2.98 -5.59
C GLY A 38 19.29 3.84 -6.49
N GLN A 39 19.14 3.49 -7.77
CA GLN A 39 18.38 4.27 -8.73
C GLN A 39 16.88 4.11 -8.49
N PRO A 40 16.07 5.14 -8.77
CA PRO A 40 14.63 4.98 -8.78
C PRO A 40 14.27 3.93 -9.83
N ILE A 41 13.56 2.88 -9.41
CA ILE A 41 12.88 2.00 -10.34
C ILE A 41 11.82 2.89 -10.99
N SER A 42 11.91 3.08 -12.31
CA SER A 42 10.88 3.78 -13.08
C SER A 42 9.60 2.96 -12.95
N PHE A 43 8.79 3.32 -11.96
CA PHE A 43 7.47 2.77 -11.80
C PHE A 43 6.67 3.27 -12.98
N LEU A 44 6.21 2.35 -13.83
CA LEU A 44 5.33 2.67 -14.95
C LEU A 44 4.17 3.48 -14.40
N GLY A 45 4.05 4.73 -14.87
CA GLY A 45 2.93 5.59 -14.54
C GLY A 45 1.64 4.87 -14.89
N LEU A 46 0.69 4.86 -13.95
CA LEU A 46 -0.63 4.31 -14.21
C LEU A 46 -1.44 5.34 -15.01
N GLU A 47 -1.18 5.38 -16.31
CA GLU A 47 -1.70 6.41 -17.23
C GLU A 47 -3.09 6.07 -17.78
N SER A 48 -3.47 4.79 -17.79
CA SER A 48 -4.74 4.35 -18.37
C SER A 48 -5.32 3.11 -17.67
N ALA A 49 -6.63 2.90 -17.83
CA ALA A 49 -7.31 1.69 -17.37
C ALA A 49 -6.79 0.41 -18.05
N ALA A 50 -6.26 0.51 -19.28
CA ALA A 50 -5.68 -0.61 -20.00
C ALA A 50 -4.37 -1.10 -19.36
N ALA A 51 -3.58 -0.20 -18.77
CA ALA A 51 -2.35 -0.54 -18.06
C ALA A 51 -2.57 -1.06 -16.64
N LEU A 52 -3.81 -0.98 -16.12
CA LEU A 52 -4.13 -1.35 -14.74
C LEU A 52 -3.82 -2.82 -14.40
N PRO A 53 -4.14 -3.84 -15.22
CA PRO A 53 -3.85 -5.23 -14.87
C PRO A 53 -2.35 -5.48 -14.69
N ASP A 54 -1.51 -4.97 -15.59
CA ASP A 54 -0.06 -5.12 -15.53
C ASP A 54 0.53 -4.38 -14.33
N TRP A 55 0.01 -3.17 -14.05
CA TRP A 55 0.41 -2.39 -12.89
C TRP A 55 0.06 -3.11 -11.57
N LEU A 56 -1.16 -3.65 -11.47
CA LEU A 56 -1.60 -4.40 -10.29
C LEU A 56 -0.76 -5.64 -10.07
N CYS A 57 -0.46 -6.40 -11.13
CA CYS A 57 0.36 -7.61 -11.04
C CYS A 57 1.75 -7.31 -10.47
N ARG A 58 2.40 -6.23 -10.93
CA ARG A 58 3.70 -5.80 -10.43
C ARG A 58 3.65 -5.34 -8.97
N ILE A 59 2.69 -4.47 -8.64
CA ILE A 59 2.51 -3.96 -7.28
C ILE A 59 2.22 -5.10 -6.30
N GLU A 60 1.36 -6.06 -6.64
CA GLU A 60 1.07 -7.20 -5.77
C GLU A 60 2.32 -8.04 -5.49
N ALA A 61 3.17 -8.27 -6.50
CA ALA A 61 4.44 -8.97 -6.32
C ALA A 61 5.38 -8.19 -5.37
N ASP A 62 5.57 -6.90 -5.62
CA ASP A 62 6.47 -6.06 -4.81
C ASP A 62 5.99 -5.92 -3.36
N LEU A 63 4.68 -5.73 -3.15
CA LEU A 63 4.09 -5.64 -1.81
C LEU A 63 4.22 -6.96 -1.05
N LYS A 64 4.05 -8.09 -1.74
CA LYS A 64 4.26 -9.42 -1.15
C LYS A 64 5.70 -9.63 -0.73
N ASP A 65 6.65 -9.28 -1.58
CA ASP A 65 8.10 -9.47 -1.32
C ASP A 65 8.63 -8.51 -0.24
N SER A 66 8.01 -7.33 -0.09
CA SER A 66 8.36 -6.35 0.94
C SER A 66 7.87 -6.70 2.36
N GLY A 67 7.05 -7.75 2.51
CA GLY A 67 6.49 -8.15 3.80
C GLY A 67 5.42 -7.20 4.35
N ILE A 68 4.87 -6.30 3.53
CA ILE A 68 3.76 -5.44 3.93
C ILE A 68 2.51 -6.33 4.12
N PRO A 69 1.81 -6.25 5.28
CA PRO A 69 0.58 -7.00 5.48
C PRO A 69 -0.48 -6.70 4.41
N CYS A 70 -1.18 -7.72 3.91
CA CYS A 70 -2.20 -7.55 2.86
C CYS A 70 -3.27 -6.51 3.22
N ALA A 71 -3.58 -6.36 4.52
CA ALA A 71 -4.52 -5.35 5.02
C ALA A 71 -4.09 -3.89 4.78
N GLN A 72 -2.82 -3.65 4.44
CA GLN A 72 -2.25 -2.32 4.16
C GLN A 72 -1.81 -2.16 2.70
N TRP A 73 -2.08 -3.14 1.82
CA TRP A 73 -1.71 -3.05 0.41
C TRP A 73 -2.37 -1.86 -0.28
N SER A 74 -3.61 -1.52 0.05
CA SER A 74 -4.28 -0.32 -0.46
C SER A 74 -3.55 0.98 -0.07
N ASP A 75 -3.13 1.08 1.19
CA ASP A 75 -2.44 2.27 1.70
C ASP A 75 -1.04 2.39 1.06
N ALA A 76 -0.34 1.26 0.88
CA ALA A 76 0.92 1.21 0.18
C ALA A 76 0.77 1.58 -1.31
N ALA A 77 -0.20 0.97 -2.00
CA ALA A 77 -0.47 1.19 -3.43
C ALA A 77 -0.78 2.67 -3.73
N ILE A 78 -1.50 3.37 -2.85
CA ILE A 78 -1.73 4.81 -2.99
C ILE A 78 -0.41 5.58 -3.05
N LEU A 79 0.62 5.16 -2.32
CA LEU A 79 1.93 5.83 -2.36
C LEU A 79 2.63 5.66 -3.71
N PHE A 80 2.28 4.65 -4.51
CA PHE A 80 2.80 4.42 -5.87
C PHE A 80 2.09 5.21 -6.96
N LEU A 81 0.87 5.67 -6.69
CA LEU A 81 0.10 6.46 -7.65
C LEU A 81 0.67 7.88 -7.72
N ASP A 82 0.62 8.48 -8.91
CA ASP A 82 1.07 9.85 -9.13
C ASP A 82 -0.03 10.76 -9.66
N GLY A 83 0.25 12.06 -9.62
CA GLY A 83 -0.55 13.09 -10.26
C GLY A 83 -1.99 13.10 -9.75
N PRO A 84 -2.97 13.34 -10.65
CA PRO A 84 -4.32 13.54 -10.18
C PRO A 84 -5.02 12.23 -9.77
N VAL A 85 -4.58 11.04 -10.25
CA VAL A 85 -5.14 9.73 -9.82
C VAL A 85 -4.82 9.53 -8.34
N ASN A 86 -3.59 9.84 -7.92
CA ASN A 86 -3.19 9.84 -6.52
C ASN A 86 -4.12 10.72 -5.66
N MET A 87 -4.37 11.95 -6.09
CA MET A 87 -5.21 12.89 -5.35
C MET A 87 -6.63 12.37 -5.16
N THR A 88 -7.24 11.80 -6.21
CA THR A 88 -8.58 11.22 -6.14
C THR A 88 -8.61 10.02 -5.18
N MET A 89 -7.66 9.10 -5.28
CA MET A 89 -7.59 7.92 -4.41
C MET A 89 -7.32 8.29 -2.93
N ARG A 90 -6.47 9.28 -2.67
CA ARG A 90 -6.27 9.83 -1.31
C ARG A 90 -7.56 10.46 -0.76
N GLY A 91 -8.32 11.15 -1.59
CA GLY A 91 -9.62 11.72 -1.22
C GLY A 91 -10.63 10.65 -0.83
N GLN A 92 -10.74 9.58 -1.64
CA GLN A 92 -11.58 8.43 -1.31
C GLN A 92 -11.12 7.73 -0.02
N ARG A 93 -9.81 7.56 0.17
CA ARG A 93 -9.25 7.01 1.41
C ARG A 93 -9.66 7.82 2.64
N ARG A 94 -9.56 9.15 2.56
CA ARG A 94 -9.96 10.05 3.65
C ARG A 94 -11.44 9.89 4.01
N ARG A 95 -12.32 9.88 3.01
CA ARG A 95 -13.77 9.68 3.22
C ARG A 95 -14.09 8.33 3.88
N ARG A 96 -13.37 7.27 3.51
CA ARG A 96 -13.50 5.96 4.17
C ARG A 96 -13.11 6.05 5.66
N ILE A 97 -12.03 6.75 5.98
CA ILE A 97 -11.61 6.94 7.38
C ILE A 97 -12.65 7.75 8.17
N GLU A 98 -13.20 8.81 7.58
CA GLU A 98 -14.25 9.64 8.19
C GLU A 98 -15.54 8.85 8.49
N THR A 99 -15.81 7.79 7.72
CA THR A 99 -16.96 6.88 7.90
C THR A 99 -16.64 5.67 8.78
N GLY A 100 -15.47 5.64 9.43
CA GLY A 100 -15.05 4.53 10.30
C GLY A 100 -14.51 3.30 9.55
N LEU A 101 -14.38 3.38 8.23
CA LEU A 101 -13.81 2.31 7.39
C LEU A 101 -12.28 2.45 7.33
N TYR A 102 -11.62 2.07 8.42
CA TYR A 102 -10.16 2.15 8.55
C TYR A 102 -9.39 1.20 7.66
N LEU A 103 -10.00 0.09 7.22
CA LEU A 103 -9.42 -0.81 6.23
C LEU A 103 -10.03 -0.56 4.86
N TRP A 104 -9.20 -0.67 3.84
CA TRP A 104 -9.64 -0.68 2.45
C TRP A 104 -9.26 -2.03 1.85
N PRO A 105 -10.21 -2.98 1.77
CA PRO A 105 -9.96 -4.27 1.14
C PRO A 105 -9.33 -4.10 -0.24
N TRP A 106 -8.39 -4.98 -0.56
CA TRP A 106 -7.61 -4.85 -1.80
C TRP A 106 -8.48 -4.94 -3.05
N ASP A 107 -9.50 -5.79 -3.05
CA ASP A 107 -10.44 -5.90 -4.17
C ASP A 107 -11.27 -4.62 -4.36
N ASP A 108 -11.84 -4.07 -3.28
CA ASP A 108 -12.53 -2.76 -3.30
C ASP A 108 -11.63 -1.63 -3.82
N PHE A 109 -10.34 -1.67 -3.47
CA PHE A 109 -9.36 -0.69 -3.94
C PHE A 109 -9.12 -0.83 -5.45
N LYS A 110 -8.98 -2.06 -5.97
CA LYS A 110 -8.78 -2.33 -7.40
C LYS A 110 -9.95 -1.81 -8.24
N ASP A 111 -11.18 -2.05 -7.78
CA ASP A 111 -12.38 -1.57 -8.47
C ASP A 111 -12.51 -0.05 -8.43
N ALA A 112 -12.25 0.56 -7.27
CA ALA A 112 -12.23 2.01 -7.15
C ALA A 112 -11.18 2.67 -8.07
N LEU A 113 -9.98 2.09 -8.14
CA LEU A 113 -8.91 2.57 -9.01
C LEU A 113 -9.27 2.43 -10.49
N ARG A 114 -9.87 1.30 -10.88
CA ARG A 114 -10.39 1.09 -12.24
C ARG A 114 -11.40 2.19 -12.62
N ASN A 115 -12.36 2.47 -11.76
CA ASN A 115 -13.37 3.51 -12.02
C ASN A 115 -12.73 4.90 -12.18
N VAL A 116 -11.77 5.25 -11.31
CA VAL A 116 -11.05 6.53 -11.41
C VAL A 116 -10.30 6.66 -12.74
N LEU A 117 -9.74 5.57 -13.26
CA LEU A 117 -9.03 5.57 -14.54
C LEU A 117 -9.99 5.64 -15.74
N ILE A 118 -11.15 4.97 -15.66
CA ILE A 118 -12.18 5.02 -16.71
C ILE A 118 -12.76 6.44 -16.81
N ASP A 119 -13.21 7.01 -15.68
CA ASP A 119 -13.78 8.36 -15.63
C ASP A 119 -12.82 9.40 -16.22
N ARG A 120 -11.51 9.19 -16.06
CA ARG A 120 -10.48 10.07 -16.63
C ARG A 120 -10.22 9.84 -18.10
N GLY A 121 -10.27 8.59 -18.56
CA GLY A 121 -10.14 8.25 -19.97
C GLY A 121 -11.24 8.88 -20.81
N GLU A 122 -12.44 9.06 -20.24
CA GLU A 122 -13.58 9.69 -20.92
C GLU A 122 -13.49 11.22 -21.02
N HIS A 123 -12.60 11.88 -20.25
CA HIS A 123 -12.44 13.33 -20.30
C HIS A 123 -11.44 13.85 -21.35
N PHE A 124 -10.84 12.95 -22.16
CA PHE A 124 -9.89 13.31 -23.22
C PHE A 124 -10.42 13.11 -24.66
N LEU A 125 -11.73 12.90 -24.83
CA LEU A 125 -12.39 12.82 -26.14
C LEU A 125 -13.29 14.03 -26.41
#